data_AF-E4QBF4-F1
#
_entry.id   AF-E4QBF4-F1
#
_cell.length_a   1.000
_cell.length_b   1.000
_cell.length_c   1.000
_cell.angle_alpha   90.00
_cell.angle_beta   90.00
_cell.angle_gamma   90.00
#
_symmetry.space_group_name_H-M   'P 1'
#
loop_
_entity.id
_entity.type
_entity.pdbx_description
1 polymer ?
#
loop_
_entity_poly.entity_id
_entity_poly.type
_entity_poly.pdbx_seq_one_letter_code
_entity_poly.pdbx_strand_id
1 'polypeptide(L)'
;MNDLNGIVEPVTPEQFSNTLAKLFVTLLQIVQNFIKPIAGLGIMIAVLLLLVGYVFHVQIAKKMGASILGGVGFVVIIYLLAPYILGVIYNTFGK
;
A
#
# COMPACT_ATOMS: atom_id res chain seq x y z
N MET A 1 -23.59 4.63 -41.41
CA MET A 1 -23.31 4.06 -40.07
C MET A 1 -21.93 3.47 -40.16
N ASN A 2 -20.92 4.15 -39.61
CA ASN A 2 -19.53 3.73 -39.75
C ASN A 2 -19.29 2.44 -38.97
N ASP A 3 -18.76 1.44 -39.66
CA ASP A 3 -18.27 0.18 -39.12
C ASP A 3 -17.16 0.43 -38.10
N LEU A 4 -17.55 0.53 -36.82
CA LEU A 4 -16.62 0.44 -35.69
C LEU A 4 -16.12 -1.01 -35.48
N ASN A 5 -16.71 -1.97 -36.19
CA ASN A 5 -16.44 -3.41 -36.07
C ASN A 5 -15.11 -3.86 -36.72
N GLY A 6 -14.44 -3.00 -37.50
CA GLY A 6 -13.16 -3.32 -38.15
C GLY A 6 -11.91 -2.77 -37.44
N ILE A 7 -12.08 -1.97 -36.39
CA ILE A 7 -10.98 -1.21 -35.75
C ILE A 7 -10.58 -1.82 -34.39
N VAL A 8 -11.41 -2.67 -33.81
CA VAL A 8 -11.16 -3.29 -32.50
C VAL A 8 -11.19 -4.80 -32.67
N GLU A 9 -10.02 -5.44 -32.57
CA GLU A 9 -9.95 -6.90 -32.53
C GLU A 9 -10.77 -7.42 -31.33
N PRO A 10 -11.61 -8.45 -31.51
CA PRO A 10 -12.37 -9.03 -30.41
C PRO A 10 -11.42 -9.57 -29.35
N VAL A 11 -11.47 -8.96 -28.17
CA VAL A 11 -10.62 -9.33 -27.03
C VAL A 11 -11.15 -10.62 -26.44
N THR A 12 -10.30 -11.65 -26.35
CA THR A 12 -10.68 -12.89 -25.69
C THR A 12 -10.86 -12.67 -24.19
N PRO A 13 -11.71 -13.47 -23.50
CA PRO A 13 -11.87 -13.39 -22.05
C PRO A 13 -10.54 -13.53 -21.29
N GLU A 14 -9.61 -14.34 -21.80
CA GLU A 14 -8.25 -14.48 -21.26
C GLU A 14 -7.43 -13.19 -21.39
N GLN A 15 -7.45 -12.54 -22.56
CA GLN A 15 -6.76 -11.26 -22.76
C GLN A 15 -7.34 -10.16 -21.87
N PHE A 16 -8.65 -10.14 -21.67
CA PHE A 16 -9.31 -9.20 -20.77
C PHE A 16 -8.92 -9.45 -19.30
N SER A 17 -8.99 -10.70 -18.84
CA SER A 17 -8.59 -11.10 -17.48
C SER A 17 -7.12 -10.78 -17.19
N ASN A 18 -6.21 -11.10 -18.13
CA ASN A 18 -4.79 -10.79 -18.00
C ASN A 18 -4.51 -9.28 -17.97
N THR A 19 -5.26 -8.49 -18.74
CA THR A 19 -5.14 -7.03 -18.73
C THR A 19 -5.60 -6.44 -17.40
N LEU A 20 -6.72 -6.93 -16.86
CA LEU A 20 -7.20 -6.53 -15.53
C LEU A 20 -6.19 -6.93 -14.44
N ALA A 21 -5.68 -8.16 -14.46
CA ALA A 21 -4.69 -8.61 -13.50
C ALA A 21 -3.42 -7.75 -13.54
N LYS A 22 -2.92 -7.42 -14.75
CA LYS A 22 -1.80 -6.48 -14.92
C LYS A 22 -2.10 -5.11 -14.33
N LEU A 23 -3.30 -4.58 -14.54
CA LEU A 23 -3.72 -3.30 -13.99
C LEU A 23 -3.69 -3.32 -12.45
N PHE A 24 -4.25 -4.36 -11.82
CA PHE A 24 -4.24 -4.53 -10.37
C PHE A 24 -2.82 -4.67 -9.81
N VAL A 25 -1.96 -5.47 -10.44
CA VAL A 25 -0.55 -5.61 -10.04
C VAL A 25 0.18 -4.28 -10.15
N THR A 26 -0.06 -3.51 -11.22
CA THR A 26 0.55 -2.19 -11.43
C THR A 26 0.11 -1.19 -10.36
N LEU A 27 -1.19 -1.14 -10.04
CA LEU A 27 -1.71 -0.31 -8.97
C LEU A 27 -1.11 -0.70 -7.61
N LEU A 28 -1.00 -2.01 -7.35
CA LEU A 28 -0.36 -2.51 -6.14
C LEU A 28 1.09 -2.04 -6.05
N GLN A 29 1.87 -2.18 -7.12
CA GLN A 29 3.27 -1.74 -7.18
C GLN A 29 3.41 -0.23 -6.93
N ILE A 30 2.53 0.59 -7.50
CA ILE A 30 2.50 2.04 -7.25
C ILE A 30 2.30 2.30 -5.75
N VAL A 31 1.27 1.71 -5.15
CA VAL A 31 0.99 1.87 -3.71
C VAL A 31 2.18 1.42 -2.86
N GLN A 32 2.80 0.28 -3.18
CA GLN A 32 3.97 -0.22 -2.47
C GLN A 32 5.17 0.73 -2.55
N ASN A 33 5.37 1.40 -3.69
CA ASN A 33 6.43 2.39 -3.88
C ASN A 33 6.20 3.67 -3.07
N PHE A 34 4.95 4.00 -2.74
CA PHE A 34 4.61 5.14 -1.87
C PHE A 34 4.65 4.80 -0.37
N ILE A 35 4.34 3.56 0.02
CA ILE A 35 4.32 3.15 1.44
C ILE A 35 5.69 3.33 2.09
N LYS A 36 6.78 2.92 1.42
CA LYS A 36 8.14 3.01 1.96
C LYS A 36 8.57 4.45 2.33
N PRO A 37 8.51 5.44 1.42
CA PRO A 37 8.90 6.81 1.75
C PRO A 37 7.96 7.45 2.78
N ILE A 38 6.65 7.17 2.72
CA ILE A 38 5.68 7.71 3.69
C ILE A 38 5.95 7.15 5.10
N ALA A 39 6.24 5.84 5.21
CA ALA A 39 6.61 5.22 6.48
C ALA A 39 7.91 5.82 7.03
N GLY A 40 8.93 6.02 6.18
CA GLY A 40 10.18 6.69 6.56
C GLY A 40 9.97 8.10 7.10
N LEU A 41 9.16 8.92 6.40
CA LEU A 41 8.80 10.26 6.85
C LEU A 41 8.01 10.23 8.16
N GLY A 42 7.06 9.31 8.29
CA GLY A 42 6.27 9.14 9.52
C GLY A 42 7.13 8.79 10.73
N ILE A 43 8.10 7.87 10.57
CA ILE A 43 9.07 7.53 11.62
C ILE A 43 9.92 8.75 11.97
N MET A 44 10.44 9.48 10.98
CA MET A 44 11.25 10.67 11.21
C MET A 44 10.48 11.72 12.02
N ILE A 45 9.25 12.05 11.62
CA ILE A 45 8.39 13.02 12.31
C ILE A 45 8.10 12.54 13.74
N ALA A 46 7.80 11.25 13.92
CA ALA A 46 7.54 10.70 15.23
C ALA A 46 8.74 10.78 16.17
N VAL A 47 9.94 10.46 15.67
CA VAL A 47 11.19 10.59 16.44
C VAL A 47 11.44 12.04 16.83
N LEU A 48 11.24 13.00 15.92
CA LEU A 48 11.38 14.42 16.23
C LEU A 48 10.40 14.87 17.32
N LEU A 49 9.13 14.45 17.23
CA LEU A 49 8.11 14.77 18.24
C LEU A 49 8.42 14.13 19.60
N LEU A 50 8.94 12.91 19.62
CA LEU A 50 9.39 12.25 20.85
C LEU A 50 10.59 12.98 21.47
N LEU A 51 11.58 13.37 20.67
CA LEU A 51 12.74 14.13 21.12
C LEU A 51 12.31 15.48 21.72
N VAL A 52 11.48 16.25 20.99
CA VAL A 52 10.93 17.51 21.47
C VAL A 52 10.14 17.30 22.76
N GLY A 53 9.27 16.29 22.81
CA GLY A 53 8.47 15.98 23.98
C GLY A 53 9.28 15.52 25.20
N TYR A 54 10.46 14.93 24.98
CA TYR A 54 11.38 14.54 26.05
C TYR A 54 12.19 15.74 26.54
N VAL A 55 12.82 16.49 25.64
CA VAL A 55 13.66 17.66 25.97
C VAL A 55 12.84 18.75 26.67
N PHE A 56 11.70 19.11 26.09
CA PHE A 56 10.83 20.18 26.62
C PHE A 56 9.77 19.66 27.60
N HIS A 57 9.81 18.38 27.97
CA HIS A 57 8.85 17.74 28.87
C HIS A 57 7.37 17.85 28.44
N VAL A 58 7.11 18.10 27.15
CA VAL A 58 5.76 18.26 26.60
C VAL A 58 5.11 16.89 26.39
N GLN A 59 4.13 16.55 27.22
CA GLN A 59 3.42 15.27 27.16
C GLN A 59 2.64 15.07 25.85
N ILE A 60 2.08 16.14 25.28
CA ILE A 60 1.32 16.08 24.01
C ILE A 60 2.23 15.62 22.87
N ALA A 61 3.43 16.18 22.75
CA ALA A 61 4.40 15.81 21.73
C ALA A 61 4.84 14.34 21.88
N LYS A 62 5.06 13.87 23.12
CA LYS A 62 5.35 12.46 23.40
C LYS A 62 4.22 11.52 22.95
N LYS A 63 2.97 11.87 23.28
CA LYS A 63 1.80 11.07 22.92
C LYS A 63 1.58 11.04 21.40
N MET A 64 1.76 12.18 20.71
CA MET A 64 1.68 12.25 19.26
C MET A 64 2.78 11.44 18.57
N GLY A 65 4.04 11.59 19.01
CA GLY A 65 5.16 10.81 18.47
C GLY A 65 4.95 9.30 18.65
N ALA A 66 4.54 8.86 19.84
CA ALA A 66 4.24 7.46 20.10
C ALA A 66 3.06 6.93 19.25
N SER A 67 2.01 7.73 19.07
CA SER A 67 0.87 7.38 18.22
C SER A 67 1.27 7.21 16.75
N ILE A 68 2.07 8.12 16.22
CA ILE A 68 2.57 8.04 14.83
C ILE A 68 3.47 6.82 14.67
N LEU A 69 4.38 6.55 15.61
CA LEU A 69 5.21 5.35 15.58
C LEU A 69 4.37 4.07 15.62
N GLY A 70 3.36 4.01 16.48
CA GLY A 70 2.44 2.88 16.54
C GLY A 70 1.68 2.67 15.23
N GLY A 71 1.12 3.75 14.67
CA GLY A 71 0.37 3.71 13.40
C GLY A 71 1.25 3.29 12.22
N VAL A 72 2.43 3.89 12.08
CA VAL A 72 3.38 3.54 11.00
C VAL A 72 3.90 2.11 11.18
N GLY A 73 4.24 1.72 12.41
CA GLY A 73 4.67 0.35 12.71
C GLY A 73 3.62 -0.68 12.32
N PHE A 74 2.34 -0.41 12.62
CA PHE A 74 1.23 -1.28 12.23
C PHE A 74 1.09 -1.40 10.70
N VAL A 75 1.18 -0.28 9.97
CA VAL A 75 1.14 -0.29 8.49
C VAL A 75 2.30 -1.10 7.91
N VAL A 76 3.51 -0.97 8.46
CA VAL A 76 4.68 -1.76 8.03
C VAL A 76 4.47 -3.25 8.29
N ILE A 77 3.90 -3.62 9.44
CA ILE A 77 3.57 -5.03 9.73
C ILE A 77 2.58 -5.58 8.70
N ILE A 78 1.50 -4.86 8.39
CA ILE A 78 0.55 -5.26 7.35
C ILE A 78 1.25 -5.40 6.00
N TYR A 79 2.11 -4.44 5.64
CA TYR A 79 2.86 -4.49 4.39
C TYR A 79 3.74 -5.74 4.28
N LEU A 80 4.43 -6.11 5.36
CA LEU A 80 5.26 -7.33 5.40
C LEU A 80 4.42 -8.62 5.34
N LEU A 81 3.20 -8.58 5.90
CA LEU A 81 2.27 -9.72 5.89
C LEU A 81 1.44 -9.81 4.60
N ALA A 82 1.33 -8.73 3.82
CA ALA A 82 0.55 -8.67 2.59
C ALA A 82 0.81 -9.84 1.59
N PRO A 83 2.06 -10.23 1.26
CA PRO A 83 2.29 -11.37 0.37
C PRO A 83 1.78 -12.69 0.93
N TYR A 84 1.84 -12.89 2.25
CA TYR A 84 1.32 -14.09 2.91
C TYR A 84 -0.21 -14.11 2.86
N ILE A 85 -0.86 -12.97 3.15
CA ILE A 85 -2.31 -12.83 3.08
C ILE A 85 -2.81 -13.12 1.65
N LEU A 86 -2.16 -12.52 0.64
CA LEU A 86 -2.50 -12.75 -0.76
C LEU A 86 -2.26 -14.21 -1.18
N GLY A 87 -1.18 -14.84 -0.70
CA GLY A 87 -0.89 -16.26 -0.96
C GLY A 87 -1.96 -17.19 -0.38
N VAL A 88 -2.45 -16.92 0.82
CA VAL A 88 -3.54 -17.69 1.45
C VAL A 88 -4.84 -17.51 0.67
N ILE A 89 -5.20 -16.28 0.30
CA ILE A 89 -6.40 -15.99 -0.50
C ILE A 89 -6.33 -16.73 -1.84
N TYR A 90 -5.21 -16.66 -2.55
CA TYR A 90 -5.03 -17.33 -3.84
C TYR A 90 -5.17 -18.85 -3.72
N ASN A 91 -4.57 -19.48 -2.71
CA ASN A 91 -4.69 -20.94 -2.53
C ASN A 91 -6.10 -21.38 -2.10
N THR A 92 -6.87 -20.49 -1.46
CA THR A 92 -8.20 -20.80 -0.92
C THR A 92 -9.33 -20.57 -1.93
N PHE A 93 -9.22 -19.53 -2.76
CA PHE A 93 -10.29 -19.10 -3.68
C PHE A 93 -9.89 -19.16 -5.16
N GLY A 94 -8.60 -19.36 -5.47
CA GLY A 94 -8.08 -19.44 -6.85
C GLY A 94 -8.00 -20.87 -7.40
N LYS A 95 -8.56 -21.86 -6.71
CA LYS A 95 -8.76 -23.23 -7.19
C LYS A 95 -10.21 -23.44 -7.61
#